data_AF-A0A0G1GQY3-F1
#
_entry.id   AF-A0A0G1GQY3-F1
#
_cell.length_a   1.000
_cell.length_b   1.000
_cell.length_c   1.000
_cell.angle_alpha   90.00
_cell.angle_beta   90.00
_cell.angle_gamma   90.00
#
_symmetry.space_group_name_H-M   'P 1'
#
loop_
_entity.id
_entity.type
_entity.pdbx_description
1 polymer ?
#
loop_
_entity_poly.entity_id
_entity_poly.type
_entity_poly.pdbx_seq_one_letter_code
_entity_poly.pdbx_strand_id
1 'polypeptide(L)'
;MQFNYRARKITGEIFQGVVEAPSEEIAADVLMDRGLSVITLETATNTAGAGKKEFKFGFNKKVKKKDVVIFARQLSVMTSANVPIVQSLKIITQQTEKQSLQKIVAYIADEVESGVKLSSAMGQYPKVFTDFFVSMIKSGETSGKLDEVLEYLADQEEKDYDLISKIKGAMIYPIFIMSGLVVVGIAMMIFVIPQLTSMLTASGAALPISTRILIGSSEVMRNYWWALLIAAVGIGAGLKYGLATPAGKNLADHFKIKLPVFGTLFKKIYLVRFTQSLATLVVGGVPLTDALKIVSEVVGNEAYKSLIDQTIKEVEDGNSVAVVFLQSDIVPKMVSNMLAVGEKTGRLDNILDKISGFYTREIENMVANMTHLLEPFIMVLIGVAVGGMVASIILPMYNLANQF
;
A
#
# COMPACT_ATOMS: atom_id res chain seq x y z
N MET A 1 10.61 -15.66 43.90
CA MET A 1 11.75 -14.96 43.26
C MET A 1 11.96 -15.57 41.89
N GLN A 2 12.34 -14.78 40.89
CA GLN A 2 12.64 -15.31 39.56
C GLN A 2 14.13 -15.61 39.44
N PHE A 3 14.46 -16.75 38.85
CA PHE A 3 15.84 -17.19 38.59
C PHE A 3 16.00 -17.46 37.10
N ASN A 4 17.02 -16.84 36.50
CA ASN A 4 17.45 -17.21 35.17
C ASN A 4 18.29 -18.48 35.30
N TYR A 5 17.94 -19.51 34.54
CA TYR A 5 18.67 -20.77 34.57
C TYR A 5 19.22 -21.13 33.19
N ARG A 6 20.39 -21.76 33.18
CA ARG A 6 20.90 -22.53 32.05
C ARG A 6 21.05 -23.96 32.52
N ALA A 7 20.34 -24.88 31.91
CA ALA A 7 20.34 -26.28 32.30
C ALA A 7 20.51 -27.19 31.10
N ARG A 8 21.11 -28.36 31.32
CA ARG A 8 21.36 -29.37 30.30
C ARG A 8 20.44 -30.56 30.53
N LYS A 9 19.74 -30.98 29.50
CA LYS A 9 18.97 -32.23 29.51
C LYS A 9 19.93 -33.41 29.34
N ILE A 10 19.54 -34.61 29.80
CA ILE A 10 20.36 -35.83 29.66
C ILE A 10 20.74 -36.10 28.18
N THR A 11 19.93 -35.63 27.22
CA THR A 11 20.17 -35.70 25.77
C THR A 11 21.28 -34.75 25.26
N GLY A 12 21.88 -33.94 26.13
CA GLY A 12 22.95 -32.99 25.78
C GLY A 12 22.48 -31.59 25.35
N GLU A 13 21.17 -31.41 25.14
CA GLU A 13 20.59 -30.11 24.77
C GLU A 13 20.59 -29.14 25.95
N ILE A 14 20.95 -27.88 25.66
CA ILE A 14 21.03 -26.80 26.66
C ILE A 14 19.79 -25.91 26.52
N PHE A 15 19.06 -25.75 27.62
CA PHE A 15 17.89 -24.89 27.73
C PHE A 15 18.21 -23.67 28.61
N GLN A 16 17.65 -22.53 28.22
CA GLN A 16 17.71 -21.29 28.98
C GLN A 16 16.29 -20.76 29.19
N GLY A 17 15.99 -20.32 30.41
CA GLY A 17 14.66 -19.85 30.77
C GLY A 17 14.63 -19.19 32.13
N VAL A 18 13.42 -18.85 32.58
CA VAL A 18 13.17 -18.26 33.90
C VAL A 18 12.33 -19.25 34.70
N VAL A 19 12.75 -19.54 35.93
CA VAL A 19 11.98 -20.34 36.89
C VAL A 19 11.66 -19.49 38.11
N GLU A 20 10.42 -19.58 38.59
CA GLU A 20 9.99 -18.87 39.79
C GLU A 20 10.01 -19.81 40.98
N ALA A 21 10.79 -19.47 42.02
CA ALA A 21 10.92 -20.28 43.23
C ALA A 21 11.20 -19.39 44.46
N PRO A 22 10.99 -19.90 45.69
CA PRO A 22 11.25 -19.15 46.93
C PRO A 22 12.74 -19.01 47.27
N SER A 23 13.60 -19.96 46.84
CA SER A 23 15.06 -19.94 47.02
C SER A 23 15.77 -20.59 45.82
N GLU A 24 17.08 -20.35 45.70
CA GLU A 24 17.93 -20.96 44.66
C GLU A 24 17.98 -22.49 44.77
N GLU A 25 18.00 -23.04 45.98
CA GLU A 25 17.93 -24.49 46.22
C GLU A 25 16.61 -25.08 45.68
N ILE A 26 15.47 -24.43 45.96
CA ILE A 26 14.17 -24.88 45.47
C ILE A 26 14.06 -24.72 43.94
N ALA A 27 14.67 -23.67 43.37
CA ALA A 27 14.73 -23.51 41.92
C ALA A 27 15.53 -24.63 41.23
N ALA A 28 16.64 -25.06 41.84
CA ALA A 28 17.44 -26.16 41.34
C ALA A 28 16.68 -27.49 41.40
N ASP A 29 15.97 -27.76 42.51
CA ASP A 29 15.15 -28.96 42.67
C ASP A 29 14.02 -29.02 41.64
N VAL A 30 13.31 -27.91 41.42
CA VAL A 30 12.24 -27.82 40.40
C VAL A 30 12.77 -28.07 38.98
N LEU A 31 14.01 -27.70 38.70
CA LEU A 31 14.65 -27.95 37.40
C LEU A 31 15.13 -29.41 37.29
N MET A 32 15.65 -30.00 38.37
CA MET A 32 16.01 -31.41 38.42
C MET A 32 14.80 -32.32 38.26
N ASP A 33 13.66 -32.02 38.88
CA ASP A 33 12.39 -32.74 38.71
C ASP A 33 11.88 -32.70 37.25
N ARG A 34 12.26 -31.66 36.50
CA ARG A 34 11.97 -31.54 35.05
C ARG A 34 13.01 -32.26 34.17
N GLY A 35 13.92 -33.02 34.76
CA GLY A 35 14.98 -33.75 34.05
C GLY A 35 16.07 -32.86 33.47
N LEU A 36 16.27 -31.68 34.06
CA LEU A 36 17.28 -30.69 33.64
C LEU A 36 18.37 -30.57 34.71
N SER A 37 19.63 -30.84 34.34
CA SER A 37 20.78 -30.60 35.21
C SER A 37 21.22 -29.14 35.11
N VAL A 38 21.13 -28.40 36.22
CA VAL A 38 21.46 -26.97 36.28
C VAL A 38 22.96 -26.76 36.06
N ILE A 39 23.31 -25.86 35.12
CA ILE A 39 24.70 -25.44 34.86
C ILE A 39 24.97 -24.10 35.55
N THR A 40 24.04 -23.16 35.46
CA THR A 40 24.10 -21.87 36.15
C THR A 40 22.70 -21.45 36.58
N LEU A 41 22.57 -20.94 37.80
CA LEU A 41 21.36 -20.32 38.33
C LEU A 41 21.73 -18.92 38.82
N GLU A 42 21.04 -17.89 38.33
CA GLU A 42 21.28 -16.50 38.74
C GLU A 42 19.95 -15.87 39.14
N THR A 43 19.91 -15.25 40.32
CA THR A 43 18.74 -14.48 40.78
C THR A 43 18.48 -13.36 39.79
N ALA A 44 17.27 -13.31 39.22
CA ALA A 44 16.85 -12.25 38.33
C ALA A 44 16.65 -10.96 39.16
N THR A 45 17.75 -10.23 39.40
CA THR A 45 17.68 -8.90 40.01
C THR A 45 17.11 -7.94 38.97
N ASN A 46 15.97 -7.33 39.29
CA ASN A 46 15.37 -6.22 38.55
C ASN A 46 16.25 -4.96 38.63
N THR A 47 17.45 -5.00 38.06
CA THR A 47 18.29 -3.84 37.80
C THR A 47 18.23 -3.55 36.31
N ALA A 48 17.33 -2.65 35.95
CA ALA A 48 17.32 -1.98 34.67
C ALA A 48 18.64 -1.21 34.47
N GLY A 49 19.55 -1.71 33.65
CA GLY A 49 20.73 -0.94 33.22
C GLY A 49 21.92 -1.78 32.74
N ALA A 50 22.14 -1.76 31.42
CA ALA A 50 23.40 -1.99 30.71
C ALA A 50 24.02 -3.41 30.75
N GLY A 51 23.65 -4.25 29.78
CA GLY A 51 24.41 -5.46 29.44
C GLY A 51 23.74 -6.30 28.35
N LYS A 52 24.07 -6.01 27.08
CA LYS A 52 23.70 -6.78 25.87
C LYS A 52 22.20 -7.04 25.67
N LYS A 53 21.48 -5.98 25.30
CA LYS A 53 20.40 -6.15 24.33
C LYS A 53 21.03 -6.75 23.07
N GLU A 54 20.80 -8.04 22.83
CA GLU A 54 20.82 -8.55 21.47
C GLU A 54 19.81 -7.70 20.69
N PHE A 55 20.33 -6.70 19.98
CA PHE A 55 19.63 -6.04 18.90
C PHE A 55 19.42 -7.13 17.83
N LYS A 56 18.40 -7.97 18.03
CA LYS A 56 17.75 -8.64 16.92
C LYS A 56 17.11 -7.52 16.13
N PHE A 57 17.87 -6.99 15.18
CA PHE A 57 17.42 -6.25 14.01
C PHE A 57 16.60 -7.21 13.14
N GLY A 58 15.58 -7.84 13.73
CA GLY A 58 14.47 -8.40 13.00
C GLY A 58 13.76 -7.21 12.42
N PHE A 59 14.14 -6.82 11.20
CA PHE A 59 13.27 -6.05 10.33
C PHE A 59 11.91 -6.72 10.42
N ASN A 60 11.01 -6.16 11.22
CA ASN A 60 9.64 -6.62 11.29
C ASN A 60 9.04 -6.24 9.94
N LYS A 61 9.30 -7.09 8.93
CA LYS A 61 9.03 -6.78 7.54
C LYS A 61 7.52 -6.60 7.48
N LYS A 62 7.06 -5.39 7.17
CA LYS A 62 5.63 -5.09 7.02
C LYS A 62 4.95 -6.15 6.15
N VAL A 63 3.75 -6.52 6.54
CA VAL A 63 2.86 -7.39 5.73
C VAL A 63 2.62 -6.68 4.40
N LYS A 64 2.89 -7.36 3.29
CA LYS A 64 2.63 -6.83 1.95
C LYS A 64 1.21 -7.18 1.53
N LYS A 65 0.62 -6.39 0.62
CA LYS A 65 -0.72 -6.66 0.09
C LYS A 65 -0.82 -8.07 -0.53
N LYS A 66 0.20 -8.53 -1.25
CA LYS A 66 0.28 -9.92 -1.78
C LYS A 66 0.14 -10.99 -0.69
N ASP A 67 0.70 -10.75 0.49
CA ASP A 67 0.62 -11.71 1.60
C ASP A 67 -0.83 -11.85 2.08
N VAL A 68 -1.59 -10.74 2.13
CA VAL A 68 -3.02 -10.71 2.48
C VAL A 68 -3.88 -11.38 1.42
N VAL A 69 -3.57 -11.18 0.13
CA VAL A 69 -4.26 -11.83 -1.00
C VAL A 69 -4.16 -13.35 -0.89
N ILE A 70 -2.94 -13.87 -0.68
CA ILE A 70 -2.70 -15.30 -0.53
C ILE A 70 -3.44 -15.85 0.68
N PHE A 71 -3.37 -15.14 1.81
CA PHE A 71 -4.11 -15.50 3.02
C PHE A 71 -5.63 -15.60 2.76
N ALA A 72 -6.21 -14.57 2.14
CA ALA A 72 -7.65 -14.53 1.86
C ALA A 72 -8.08 -15.67 0.94
N ARG A 73 -7.32 -15.94 -0.13
CA ARG A 73 -7.57 -17.04 -1.06
C ARG A 73 -7.44 -18.40 -0.39
N GLN A 74 -6.41 -18.62 0.42
CA GLN A 74 -6.25 -19.88 1.16
C GLN A 74 -7.40 -20.10 2.15
N LEU A 75 -7.81 -19.04 2.86
CA LEU A 75 -8.92 -19.13 3.82
C LEU A 75 -10.25 -19.41 3.11
N SER A 76 -10.53 -18.79 1.96
CA SER A 76 -11.76 -19.09 1.20
C SER A 76 -11.76 -20.54 0.69
N VAL A 77 -10.67 -21.01 0.07
CA VAL A 77 -10.56 -22.39 -0.43
C VAL A 77 -10.79 -23.40 0.68
N MET A 78 -10.16 -23.21 1.85
CA MET A 78 -10.32 -24.11 2.99
C MET A 78 -11.74 -24.07 3.56
N THR A 79 -12.37 -22.90 3.62
CA THR A 79 -13.74 -22.75 4.11
C THR A 79 -14.77 -23.35 3.16
N SER A 80 -14.62 -23.12 1.85
CA SER A 80 -15.44 -23.74 0.80
C SER A 80 -15.29 -25.26 0.74
N ALA A 81 -14.14 -25.79 1.17
CA ALA A 81 -13.91 -27.22 1.36
C ALA A 81 -14.48 -27.77 2.70
N ASN A 82 -15.27 -26.97 3.44
CA ASN A 82 -15.82 -27.30 4.76
C ASN A 82 -14.79 -27.65 5.83
N VAL A 83 -13.55 -27.14 5.71
CA VAL A 83 -12.55 -27.28 6.77
C VAL A 83 -12.87 -26.29 7.89
N PRO A 84 -12.92 -26.72 9.18
CA PRO A 84 -13.19 -25.81 10.30
C PRO A 84 -12.24 -24.61 10.33
N ILE A 85 -12.78 -23.39 10.55
CA ILE A 85 -12.02 -22.12 10.48
C ILE A 85 -10.75 -22.14 11.33
N VAL A 86 -10.81 -22.65 12.56
CA VAL A 86 -9.64 -22.76 13.45
C VAL A 86 -8.55 -23.64 12.82
N GLN A 87 -8.94 -24.77 12.22
CA GLN A 87 -8.00 -25.67 11.55
C GLN A 87 -7.41 -25.02 10.30
N SER A 88 -8.23 -24.33 9.51
CA SER A 88 -7.80 -23.56 8.34
C SER A 88 -6.76 -22.50 8.72
N LEU A 89 -7.01 -21.72 9.77
CA LEU A 89 -6.07 -20.71 10.27
C LEU A 89 -4.75 -21.32 10.78
N LYS A 90 -4.80 -22.46 11.47
CA LYS A 90 -3.59 -23.19 11.91
C LYS A 90 -2.75 -23.69 10.73
N ILE A 91 -3.40 -24.22 9.69
CA ILE A 91 -2.71 -24.66 8.46
C ILE A 91 -2.08 -23.46 7.75
N ILE A 92 -2.83 -22.37 7.58
CA ILE A 92 -2.32 -21.14 6.93
C ILE A 92 -1.15 -20.55 7.73
N THR A 93 -1.20 -20.59 9.07
CA THR A 93 -0.10 -20.16 9.94
C THR A 93 1.19 -20.95 9.65
N GLN A 94 1.09 -22.27 9.46
CA GLN A 94 2.24 -23.12 9.14
C GLN A 94 2.80 -22.86 7.73
N GLN A 95 1.93 -22.50 6.77
CA GLN A 95 2.32 -22.21 5.39
C GLN A 95 2.80 -20.77 5.16
N THR A 96 2.54 -19.86 6.11
CA THR A 96 2.89 -18.45 5.98
C THR A 96 4.40 -18.25 6.17
N GLU A 97 5.12 -18.00 5.08
CA GLU A 97 6.56 -17.70 5.12
C GLU A 97 6.89 -16.41 5.90
N LYS A 98 5.95 -15.46 5.86
CA LYS A 98 6.15 -14.14 6.42
C LYS A 98 5.89 -14.13 7.93
N GLN A 99 6.95 -14.13 8.73
CA GLN A 99 6.85 -14.14 10.20
C GLN A 99 5.89 -13.09 10.79
N SER A 100 5.80 -11.89 10.22
CA SER A 100 4.89 -10.85 10.71
C SER A 100 3.42 -11.21 10.49
N LEU A 101 3.07 -11.79 9.33
CA LEU A 101 1.72 -12.26 9.07
C LEU A 101 1.44 -13.55 9.84
N GLN A 102 2.40 -14.47 9.93
CA GLN A 102 2.29 -15.71 10.67
C GLN A 102 1.86 -15.47 12.12
N LYS A 103 2.50 -14.51 12.82
CA LYS A 103 2.12 -14.15 14.20
C LYS A 103 0.70 -13.62 14.31
N ILE A 104 0.26 -12.85 13.32
CA ILE A 104 -1.09 -12.28 13.29
C ILE A 104 -2.12 -13.41 13.08
N VAL A 105 -1.88 -14.30 12.12
CA VAL A 105 -2.78 -15.43 11.84
C VAL A 105 -2.81 -16.41 13.02
N ALA A 106 -1.67 -16.66 13.68
CA ALA A 106 -1.60 -17.49 14.89
C ALA A 106 -2.47 -16.90 16.01
N TYR A 107 -2.31 -15.60 16.30
CA TYR A 107 -3.15 -14.91 17.29
C TYR A 107 -4.64 -15.01 16.93
N ILE A 108 -5.01 -14.81 15.66
CA ILE A 108 -6.41 -14.93 15.22
C ILE A 108 -6.91 -16.37 15.43
N ALA A 109 -6.09 -17.38 15.14
CA ALA A 109 -6.45 -18.77 15.36
C ALA A 109 -6.74 -19.06 16.84
N ASP A 110 -5.88 -18.57 17.75
CA ASP A 110 -6.00 -18.77 19.19
C ASP A 110 -7.25 -18.06 19.77
N GLU A 111 -7.55 -16.84 19.31
CA GLU A 111 -8.74 -16.09 19.74
C GLU A 111 -10.03 -16.76 19.28
N VAL A 112 -10.06 -17.24 18.03
CA VAL A 112 -11.23 -17.94 17.48
C VAL A 112 -11.40 -19.30 18.14
N GLU A 113 -10.32 -20.02 18.46
CA GLU A 113 -10.35 -21.25 19.25
C GLU A 113 -10.90 -21.00 20.67
N SER A 114 -10.63 -19.82 21.23
CA SER A 114 -11.16 -19.38 22.52
C SER A 114 -12.63 -18.92 22.47
N GLY A 115 -13.27 -18.93 21.30
CA GLY A 115 -14.68 -18.58 21.09
C GLY A 115 -14.94 -17.13 20.69
N VAL A 116 -13.90 -16.34 20.39
CA VAL A 116 -14.06 -14.99 19.83
C VAL A 116 -14.48 -15.08 18.36
N LYS A 117 -15.35 -14.17 17.91
CA LYS A 117 -15.72 -14.07 16.49
C LYS A 117 -14.48 -13.75 15.62
N LEU A 118 -14.38 -14.38 14.45
CA LEU A 118 -13.32 -14.16 13.47
C LEU A 118 -13.22 -12.68 13.07
N SER A 119 -14.35 -12.01 12.85
CA SER A 119 -14.37 -10.58 12.55
C SER A 119 -13.75 -9.75 13.68
N SER A 120 -14.02 -10.09 14.94
CA SER A 120 -13.49 -9.36 16.10
C SER A 120 -11.99 -9.58 16.26
N ALA A 121 -11.50 -10.81 16.08
CA ALA A 121 -10.07 -11.12 16.13
C ALA A 121 -9.29 -10.41 15.00
N MET A 122 -9.83 -10.40 13.78
CA MET A 122 -9.25 -9.68 12.64
C MET A 122 -9.24 -8.16 12.84
N GLY A 123 -10.29 -7.62 13.47
CA GLY A 123 -10.43 -6.20 13.78
C GLY A 123 -9.31 -5.61 14.63
N GLN A 124 -8.57 -6.44 15.36
CA GLN A 124 -7.40 -6.00 16.14
C GLN A 124 -6.20 -5.59 15.26
N TYR A 125 -6.24 -5.89 13.95
CA TYR A 125 -5.17 -5.57 13.00
C TYR A 125 -5.66 -4.71 11.81
N PRO A 126 -6.12 -3.47 12.05
CA PRO A 126 -6.69 -2.59 11.00
C PRO A 126 -5.68 -2.17 9.93
N LYS A 127 -4.37 -2.38 10.17
CA LYS A 127 -3.30 -2.14 9.20
C LYS A 127 -3.12 -3.29 8.20
N VAL A 128 -3.70 -4.45 8.48
CA VAL A 128 -3.61 -5.67 7.65
C VAL A 128 -4.97 -6.00 7.06
N PHE A 129 -6.01 -6.04 7.90
CA PHE A 129 -7.39 -6.23 7.49
C PHE A 129 -8.10 -4.90 7.53
N THR A 130 -8.70 -4.49 6.42
CA THR A 130 -9.45 -3.24 6.34
C THR A 130 -10.79 -3.36 7.05
N ASP A 131 -11.40 -2.24 7.40
CA ASP A 131 -12.74 -2.22 8.00
C ASP A 131 -13.78 -2.89 7.07
N PHE A 132 -13.59 -2.77 5.75
CA PHE A 132 -14.34 -3.53 4.75
C PHE A 132 -14.26 -5.03 5.00
N PHE A 133 -13.03 -5.55 5.05
CA PHE A 133 -12.74 -6.96 5.18
C PHE A 133 -13.39 -7.51 6.45
N VAL A 134 -13.18 -6.80 7.57
CA VAL A 134 -13.74 -7.17 8.88
C VAL A 134 -15.27 -7.14 8.88
N SER A 135 -15.88 -6.11 8.28
CA SER A 135 -17.34 -5.97 8.23
C SER A 135 -18.00 -7.03 7.35
N MET A 136 -17.36 -7.39 6.23
CA MET A 136 -17.79 -8.49 5.37
C MET A 136 -17.78 -9.81 6.14
N ILE A 137 -16.67 -10.15 6.80
CA ILE A 137 -16.57 -11.35 7.64
C ILE A 137 -17.67 -11.34 8.71
N LYS A 138 -17.89 -10.22 9.40
CA LYS A 138 -18.94 -10.10 10.43
C LYS A 138 -20.33 -10.40 9.88
N SER A 139 -20.63 -9.91 8.68
CA SER A 139 -21.89 -10.20 7.98
C SER A 139 -22.01 -11.69 7.64
N GLY A 140 -20.94 -12.30 7.12
CA GLY A 140 -20.88 -13.74 6.84
C GLY A 140 -21.07 -14.60 8.08
N GLU A 141 -20.43 -14.23 9.20
CA GLU A 141 -20.61 -14.91 10.49
C GLU A 141 -22.04 -14.81 11.02
N THR A 142 -22.71 -13.68 10.79
CA THR A 142 -24.07 -13.44 11.30
C THR A 142 -25.13 -14.12 10.43
N SER A 143 -24.91 -14.15 9.11
CA SER A 143 -25.81 -14.76 8.12
C SER A 143 -25.55 -16.25 7.88
N GLY A 144 -24.44 -16.79 8.41
CA GLY A 144 -24.02 -18.18 8.18
C GLY A 144 -23.43 -18.44 6.79
N LYS A 145 -23.12 -17.39 6.02
CA LYS A 145 -22.60 -17.44 4.64
C LYS A 145 -21.13 -17.05 4.56
N LEU A 146 -20.33 -17.58 5.48
CA LEU A 146 -18.93 -17.19 5.61
C LEU A 146 -18.08 -17.64 4.40
N ASP A 147 -18.43 -18.77 3.80
CA ASP A 147 -17.84 -19.31 2.57
C ASP A 147 -18.03 -18.36 1.37
N GLU A 148 -19.27 -17.91 1.11
CA GLU A 148 -19.59 -16.97 0.03
C GLU A 148 -18.83 -15.64 0.22
N VAL A 149 -18.79 -15.14 1.46
CA VAL A 149 -18.12 -13.89 1.83
C VAL A 149 -16.60 -13.98 1.66
N LEU A 150 -15.99 -15.08 2.10
CA LEU A 150 -14.54 -15.27 1.99
C LEU A 150 -14.12 -15.40 0.53
N GLU A 151 -14.91 -16.09 -0.29
CA GLU A 151 -14.63 -16.22 -1.72
C GLU A 151 -14.65 -14.85 -2.40
N TYR A 152 -15.67 -14.05 -2.10
CA TYR A 152 -15.73 -12.68 -2.59
C TYR A 152 -14.54 -11.83 -2.12
N LEU A 153 -14.16 -11.91 -0.84
CA LEU A 153 -13.02 -11.15 -0.32
C LEU A 153 -11.71 -11.56 -0.99
N ALA A 154 -11.52 -12.84 -1.27
CA ALA A 154 -10.37 -13.34 -2.01
C ALA A 154 -10.33 -12.78 -3.44
N ASP A 155 -11.45 -12.87 -4.17
CA ASP A 155 -11.58 -12.31 -5.53
C ASP A 155 -11.31 -10.79 -5.55
N GLN A 156 -11.84 -10.07 -4.56
CA GLN A 156 -11.68 -8.63 -4.47
C GLN A 156 -10.22 -8.24 -4.19
N GLU A 157 -9.58 -8.90 -3.24
CA GLU A 157 -8.17 -8.67 -2.90
C GLU A 157 -7.24 -8.99 -4.09
N GLU A 158 -7.52 -10.06 -4.85
CA GLU A 158 -6.80 -10.40 -6.08
C GLU A 158 -6.97 -9.32 -7.15
N LYS A 159 -8.21 -8.90 -7.45
CA LYS A 159 -8.48 -7.84 -8.42
C LYS A 159 -7.79 -6.53 -8.07
N ASP A 160 -7.87 -6.11 -6.80
CA ASP A 160 -7.20 -4.90 -6.31
C ASP A 160 -5.68 -5.01 -6.44
N TYR A 161 -5.11 -6.17 -6.10
CA TYR A 161 -3.68 -6.41 -6.23
C TYR A 161 -3.23 -6.43 -7.69
N ASP A 162 -3.98 -7.08 -8.58
CA ASP A 162 -3.68 -7.18 -10.00
C ASP A 162 -3.76 -5.83 -10.68
N LEU A 163 -4.77 -5.01 -10.37
CA LEU A 163 -4.88 -3.65 -10.86
C LEU A 163 -3.65 -2.82 -10.48
N ILE A 164 -3.29 -2.83 -9.18
CA ILE A 164 -2.12 -2.10 -8.69
C ILE A 164 -0.83 -2.65 -9.31
N SER A 165 -0.73 -3.97 -9.49
CA SER A 165 0.45 -4.62 -10.05
C SER A 165 0.62 -4.32 -11.54
N LYS A 166 -0.48 -4.29 -12.31
CA LYS A 166 -0.50 -3.85 -13.71
C LYS A 166 -0.05 -2.41 -13.83
N ILE A 167 -0.60 -1.51 -13.00
CA ILE A 167 -0.20 -0.10 -12.97
C ILE A 167 1.29 0.03 -12.65
N LYS A 168 1.77 -0.67 -11.61
CA LYS A 168 3.20 -0.65 -11.24
C LYS A 168 4.08 -1.20 -12.35
N GLY A 169 3.68 -2.30 -12.98
CA GLY A 169 4.40 -2.92 -14.10
C GLY A 169 4.52 -1.98 -15.30
N ALA A 170 3.43 -1.32 -15.68
CA ALA A 170 3.41 -0.34 -16.77
C ALA A 170 4.34 0.87 -16.50
N MET A 171 4.55 1.24 -15.23
CA MET A 171 5.43 2.35 -14.84
C MET A 171 6.92 2.00 -14.85
N ILE A 172 7.31 0.72 -14.90
CA ILE A 172 8.72 0.30 -14.84
C ILE A 172 9.50 0.89 -16.02
N TYR A 173 8.98 0.75 -17.24
CA TYR A 173 9.68 1.22 -18.44
C TYR A 173 9.86 2.76 -18.47
N PRO A 174 8.80 3.58 -18.25
CA PRO A 174 8.96 5.03 -18.10
C PRO A 174 9.99 5.43 -17.05
N ILE A 175 9.94 4.82 -15.86
CA ILE A 175 10.87 5.14 -14.77
C ILE A 175 12.31 4.77 -15.15
N PHE A 176 12.52 3.60 -15.76
CA PHE A 176 13.83 3.14 -16.19
C PHE A 176 14.46 4.12 -17.19
N ILE A 177 13.74 4.47 -18.26
CA ILE A 177 14.23 5.38 -19.30
C ILE A 177 14.47 6.80 -18.75
N MET A 178 13.52 7.33 -17.98
CA MET A 178 13.66 8.65 -17.33
C MET A 178 14.84 8.66 -16.36
N SER A 179 15.05 7.59 -15.59
CA SER A 179 16.20 7.47 -14.69
C SER A 179 17.51 7.44 -15.46
N GLY A 180 17.58 6.71 -16.58
CA GLY A 180 18.74 6.69 -17.46
C GLY A 180 19.05 8.09 -18.04
N LEU A 181 18.02 8.80 -18.50
CA LEU A 181 18.16 10.17 -19.00
C LEU A 181 18.72 11.12 -17.93
N VAL A 182 18.19 11.04 -16.70
CA VAL A 182 18.67 11.86 -15.58
C VAL A 182 20.11 11.50 -15.21
N VAL A 183 20.47 10.21 -15.17
CA VAL A 183 21.84 9.77 -14.88
C VAL A 183 22.83 10.27 -15.95
N VAL A 184 22.49 10.12 -17.23
CA VAL A 184 23.33 10.62 -18.34
C VAL A 184 23.44 12.14 -18.27
N GLY A 185 22.34 12.85 -18.02
CA GLY A 185 22.34 14.31 -17.87
C GLY A 185 23.20 14.80 -16.71
N ILE A 186 23.14 14.13 -15.55
CA ILE A 186 23.99 14.42 -14.39
C ILE A 186 25.47 14.15 -14.73
N ALA A 187 25.78 13.02 -15.36
CA ALA A 187 27.15 12.69 -15.76
C ALA A 187 27.72 13.72 -16.76
N MET A 188 26.92 14.13 -17.74
CA MET A 188 27.28 15.21 -18.67
C MET A 188 27.59 16.51 -17.92
N MET A 189 26.73 16.90 -16.98
CA MET A 189 26.92 18.13 -16.21
C MET A 189 28.12 18.09 -15.25
N ILE A 190 28.48 16.95 -14.68
CA ILE A 190 29.59 16.83 -13.73
C ILE A 190 30.94 16.66 -14.44
N PHE A 191 30.99 15.93 -15.57
CA PHE A 191 32.24 15.58 -16.22
C PHE A 191 32.49 16.36 -17.51
N VAL A 192 31.51 16.43 -18.42
CA VAL A 192 31.71 16.95 -19.78
C VAL A 192 31.63 18.47 -19.84
N ILE A 193 30.59 19.07 -19.24
CA ILE A 193 30.41 20.52 -19.24
C ILE A 193 31.59 21.28 -18.62
N PRO A 194 32.16 20.88 -17.46
CA PRO A 194 33.32 21.57 -16.89
C PRO A 194 34.55 21.50 -17.79
N GLN A 195 34.78 20.36 -18.44
CA GLN A 195 35.92 20.18 -19.32
C GLN A 195 35.81 21.08 -20.56
N LEU A 196 34.63 21.17 -21.18
CA LEU A 196 34.35 22.13 -22.26
C LEU A 196 34.50 23.59 -21.80
N THR A 197 34.06 23.88 -20.58
CA THR A 197 34.16 25.23 -20.00
C THR A 197 35.60 25.66 -19.82
N SER A 198 36.47 24.75 -19.35
CA SER A 198 37.90 25.03 -19.21
C SER A 198 38.58 25.33 -20.55
N MET A 199 38.14 24.67 -21.64
CA MET A 199 38.65 24.94 -22.99
C MET A 199 38.16 26.29 -23.54
N LEU A 200 36.89 26.64 -23.32
CA LEU A 200 36.30 27.90 -23.80
C LEU A 200 36.79 29.12 -23.04
N THR A 201 37.09 28.97 -21.75
CA THR A 201 37.67 30.07 -20.96
C THR A 201 39.14 30.30 -21.30
N ALA A 202 39.88 29.25 -21.66
CA ALA A 202 41.25 29.35 -22.14
C ALA A 202 41.38 30.07 -23.51
N SER A 203 40.34 30.04 -24.35
CA SER A 203 40.34 30.78 -25.63
C SER A 203 40.01 32.28 -25.50
N GLY A 204 39.66 32.76 -24.29
CA GLY A 204 39.39 34.18 -24.03
C GLY A 204 38.11 34.73 -24.65
N ALA A 205 37.27 33.88 -25.24
CA ALA A 205 36.03 34.27 -25.90
C ALA A 205 34.91 34.60 -24.89
N ALA A 206 34.11 35.63 -25.18
CA ALA A 206 32.93 35.95 -24.37
C ALA A 206 31.88 34.84 -24.50
N LEU A 207 31.57 34.18 -23.39
CA LEU A 207 30.59 33.10 -23.35
C LEU A 207 29.16 33.63 -23.55
N PRO A 208 28.36 33.05 -24.47
CA PRO A 208 26.93 33.32 -24.59
C PRO A 208 26.18 33.07 -23.28
N ILE A 209 25.03 33.75 -23.10
CA ILE A 209 24.23 33.65 -21.88
C ILE A 209 23.78 32.21 -21.60
N SER A 210 23.38 31.46 -22.65
CA SER A 210 23.00 30.05 -22.56
C SER A 210 24.12 29.18 -21.97
N THR A 211 25.37 29.38 -22.42
CA THR A 211 26.54 28.66 -21.90
C THR A 211 26.84 29.06 -20.44
N ARG A 212 26.67 30.33 -20.09
CA ARG A 212 26.90 30.82 -18.71
C ARG A 212 25.90 30.23 -17.71
N ILE A 213 24.63 30.11 -18.09
CA ILE A 213 23.60 29.45 -17.28
C ILE A 213 23.93 27.96 -17.10
N LEU A 214 24.37 27.29 -18.17
CA LEU A 214 24.74 25.89 -18.14
C LEU A 214 25.94 25.63 -17.23
N ILE A 215 26.96 26.49 -17.30
CA ILE A 215 28.13 26.45 -16.41
C ILE A 215 27.73 26.65 -14.95
N GLY A 216 26.95 27.70 -14.67
CA GLY A 216 26.48 27.95 -13.30
C GLY A 216 25.66 26.79 -12.74
N SER A 217 24.82 26.17 -13.57
CA SER A 217 24.03 24.99 -13.19
C SER A 217 24.92 23.76 -12.93
N SER A 218 25.94 23.54 -13.77
CA SER A 218 26.94 22.49 -13.61
C SER A 218 27.75 22.66 -12.31
N GLU A 219 28.15 23.89 -11.99
CA GLU A 219 28.92 24.20 -10.79
C GLU A 219 28.08 24.01 -9.51
N VAL A 220 26.82 24.43 -9.52
CA VAL A 220 25.86 24.12 -8.45
C VAL A 220 25.69 22.62 -8.30
N MET A 221 25.50 21.89 -9.40
CA MET A 221 25.34 20.44 -9.36
C MET A 221 26.60 19.75 -8.80
N ARG A 222 27.80 20.14 -9.22
CA ARG A 222 29.06 19.52 -8.78
C ARG A 222 29.35 19.80 -7.30
N ASN A 223 29.15 21.04 -6.85
CA ASN A 223 29.50 21.46 -5.49
C ASN A 223 28.41 21.15 -4.46
N TYR A 224 27.14 21.11 -4.89
CA TYR A 224 25.97 20.95 -4.03
C TYR A 224 25.11 19.73 -4.40
N TRP A 225 25.65 18.71 -5.09
CA TRP A 225 24.90 17.46 -5.37
C TRP A 225 24.32 16.82 -4.12
N TRP A 226 25.07 16.85 -3.01
CA TRP A 226 24.66 16.32 -1.71
C TRP A 226 23.50 17.14 -1.12
N ALA A 227 23.52 18.46 -1.28
CA ALA A 227 22.44 19.33 -0.83
C ALA A 227 21.17 19.14 -1.68
N LEU A 228 21.31 18.93 -3.00
CA LEU A 228 20.19 18.58 -3.88
C LEU A 228 19.58 17.21 -3.50
N LEU A 229 20.41 16.22 -3.17
CA LEU A 229 19.94 14.92 -2.71
C LEU A 229 19.22 15.03 -1.36
N ILE A 230 19.79 15.78 -0.40
CA ILE A 230 19.14 16.06 0.89
C ILE A 230 17.82 16.81 0.68
N ALA A 231 17.77 17.80 -0.21
CA ALA A 231 16.55 18.53 -0.54
C ALA A 231 15.50 17.60 -1.16
N ALA A 232 15.87 16.73 -2.09
CA ALA A 232 14.97 15.76 -2.70
C ALA A 232 14.41 14.77 -1.65
N VAL A 233 15.27 14.23 -0.78
CA VAL A 233 14.86 13.35 0.33
C VAL A 233 13.98 14.10 1.34
N GLY A 234 14.33 15.34 1.66
CA GLY A 234 13.60 16.21 2.58
C GLY A 234 12.21 16.56 2.06
N ILE A 235 12.08 16.92 0.78
CA ILE A 235 10.80 17.13 0.10
C ILE A 235 10.00 15.83 0.08
N GLY A 236 10.62 14.69 -0.27
CA GLY A 236 9.95 13.40 -0.28
C GLY A 236 9.42 12.98 1.10
N ALA A 237 10.22 13.17 2.15
CA ALA A 237 9.81 12.94 3.53
C ALA A 237 8.72 13.92 3.97
N GLY A 238 8.89 15.22 3.67
CA GLY A 238 7.94 16.28 4.00
C GLY A 238 6.57 16.05 3.33
N LEU A 239 6.55 15.68 2.06
CA LEU A 239 5.33 15.28 1.35
C LEU A 239 4.72 14.04 1.99
N LYS A 240 5.51 13.01 2.29
CA LYS A 240 5.01 11.79 2.92
C LYS A 240 4.36 12.05 4.29
N TYR A 241 5.00 12.87 5.13
CA TYR A 241 4.45 13.22 6.44
C TYR A 241 3.28 14.19 6.33
N GLY A 242 3.35 15.16 5.43
CA GLY A 242 2.26 16.11 5.17
C GLY A 242 0.99 15.41 4.67
N LEU A 243 1.14 14.49 3.70
CA LEU A 243 0.05 13.67 3.16
C LEU A 243 -0.48 12.63 4.15
N ALA A 244 0.25 12.33 5.22
CA ALA A 244 -0.23 11.45 6.28
C ALA A 244 -1.20 12.15 7.25
N THR A 245 -1.20 13.49 7.31
CA THR A 245 -2.13 14.26 8.14
C THR A 245 -3.56 14.23 7.56
N PRO A 246 -4.62 14.36 8.38
CA PRO A 246 -6.00 14.38 7.89
C PRO A 246 -6.24 15.48 6.83
N ALA A 247 -5.73 16.69 7.06
CA ALA A 247 -5.83 17.79 6.11
C ALA A 247 -5.07 17.49 4.80
N GLY A 248 -3.88 16.89 4.89
CA GLY A 248 -3.09 16.49 3.74
C GLY A 248 -3.75 15.37 2.92
N LYS A 249 -4.40 14.40 3.57
CA LYS A 249 -5.19 13.37 2.90
C LYS A 249 -6.37 13.97 2.13
N ASN A 250 -7.13 14.87 2.76
CA ASN A 250 -8.27 15.52 2.12
C ASN A 250 -7.84 16.36 0.92
N LEU A 251 -6.74 17.11 1.05
CA LEU A 251 -6.18 17.88 -0.05
C LEU A 251 -5.76 16.95 -1.20
N ALA A 252 -5.02 15.88 -0.89
CA ALA A 252 -4.58 14.91 -1.89
C ALA A 252 -5.75 14.23 -2.61
N ASP A 253 -6.79 13.86 -1.87
CA ASP A 253 -7.99 13.23 -2.41
C ASP A 253 -8.76 14.16 -3.33
N HIS A 254 -8.80 15.45 -3.02
CA HIS A 254 -9.37 16.47 -3.89
C HIS A 254 -8.51 16.73 -5.14
N PHE A 255 -7.19 16.71 -5.00
CA PHE A 255 -6.26 16.83 -6.13
C PHE A 255 -6.35 15.62 -7.07
N LYS A 256 -6.43 14.40 -6.55
CA LYS A 256 -6.53 13.16 -7.35
C LYS A 256 -7.65 13.21 -8.37
N ILE A 257 -8.84 13.67 -7.97
CA ILE A 257 -10.03 13.72 -8.84
C ILE A 257 -10.01 14.90 -9.84
N LYS A 258 -9.14 15.90 -9.63
CA LYS A 258 -9.01 17.09 -10.49
C LYS A 258 -7.80 17.03 -11.43
N LEU A 259 -6.91 16.05 -11.28
CA LEU A 259 -5.75 15.90 -12.16
C LEU A 259 -6.20 15.70 -13.63
N PRO A 260 -5.58 16.41 -14.59
CA PRO A 260 -5.83 16.13 -16.00
C PRO A 260 -5.38 14.70 -16.33
N VAL A 261 -6.12 14.02 -17.20
CA VAL A 261 -5.93 12.60 -17.58
C VAL A 261 -6.25 11.61 -16.44
N PHE A 262 -5.63 11.74 -15.26
CA PHE A 262 -5.78 10.81 -14.13
C PHE A 262 -7.05 11.02 -13.32
N GLY A 263 -7.63 12.22 -13.29
CA GLY A 263 -8.81 12.53 -12.51
C GLY A 263 -10.03 11.70 -12.91
N THR A 264 -10.26 11.54 -14.21
CA THR A 264 -11.32 10.68 -14.74
C THR A 264 -11.09 9.21 -14.38
N LEU A 265 -9.83 8.75 -14.40
CA LEU A 265 -9.48 7.40 -13.97
C LEU A 265 -9.80 7.18 -12.49
N PHE A 266 -9.39 8.10 -11.61
CA PHE A 266 -9.67 8.00 -10.17
C PHE A 266 -11.17 8.04 -9.88
N LYS A 267 -11.93 8.94 -10.53
CA LYS A 267 -13.40 8.99 -10.40
C LYS A 267 -14.04 7.62 -10.72
N LYS A 268 -13.61 6.97 -11.81
CA LYS A 268 -14.11 5.64 -12.18
C LYS A 268 -13.69 4.56 -11.19
N ILE A 269 -12.45 4.60 -10.68
CA ILE A 269 -11.97 3.64 -9.66
C ILE A 269 -12.82 3.73 -8.39
N TYR A 270 -13.07 4.94 -7.88
CA TYR A 270 -13.90 5.13 -6.69
C TYR A 270 -15.35 4.73 -6.94
N LEU A 271 -15.86 5.00 -8.14
CA LEU A 271 -17.19 4.55 -8.55
C LEU A 271 -17.31 3.02 -8.58
N VAL A 272 -16.35 2.30 -9.19
CA VAL A 272 -16.34 0.84 -9.22
C VAL A 272 -16.25 0.27 -7.81
N ARG A 273 -15.39 0.82 -6.95
CA ARG A 273 -15.32 0.40 -5.54
C ARG A 273 -16.65 0.59 -4.83
N PHE A 274 -17.30 1.74 -5.01
CA PHE A 274 -18.62 2.00 -4.46
C PHE A 274 -19.65 0.98 -4.97
N THR A 275 -19.80 0.83 -6.29
CA THR A 275 -20.86 -0.02 -6.85
C THR A 275 -20.62 -1.49 -6.58
N GLN A 276 -19.37 -1.97 -6.64
CA GLN A 276 -19.04 -3.36 -6.36
C GLN A 276 -19.21 -3.71 -4.88
N SER A 277 -18.76 -2.83 -3.97
CA SER A 277 -18.91 -3.07 -2.53
C SER A 277 -20.39 -3.05 -2.13
N LEU A 278 -21.16 -2.08 -2.66
CA LEU A 278 -22.59 -1.99 -2.39
C LEU A 278 -23.36 -3.18 -2.99
N ALA A 279 -23.05 -3.60 -4.22
CA ALA A 279 -23.67 -4.76 -4.85
C ALA A 279 -23.53 -5.99 -3.95
N THR A 280 -22.32 -6.25 -3.48
CA THR A 280 -22.03 -7.43 -2.65
C THR A 280 -22.75 -7.39 -1.32
N LEU A 281 -22.75 -6.26 -0.63
CA LEU A 281 -23.42 -6.14 0.65
C LEU A 281 -24.94 -6.34 0.50
N VAL A 282 -25.53 -5.78 -0.57
CA VAL A 282 -26.95 -5.94 -0.88
C VAL A 282 -27.28 -7.40 -1.25
N VAL A 283 -26.47 -8.06 -2.07
CA VAL A 283 -26.62 -9.49 -2.41
C VAL A 283 -26.47 -10.38 -1.17
N GLY A 284 -25.56 -10.01 -0.27
CA GLY A 284 -25.35 -10.67 1.03
C GLY A 284 -26.49 -10.43 2.03
N GLY A 285 -27.53 -9.67 1.67
CA GLY A 285 -28.68 -9.40 2.51
C GLY A 285 -28.45 -8.34 3.59
N VAL A 286 -27.37 -7.56 3.50
CA VAL A 286 -27.12 -6.43 4.41
C VAL A 286 -28.13 -5.32 4.10
N PRO A 287 -28.83 -4.76 5.11
CA PRO A 287 -29.73 -3.62 4.91
C PRO A 287 -29.02 -2.46 4.18
N LEU A 288 -29.72 -1.77 3.28
CA LEU A 288 -29.11 -0.76 2.40
C LEU A 288 -28.40 0.36 3.18
N THR A 289 -28.99 0.85 4.27
CA THR A 289 -28.40 1.89 5.13
C THR A 289 -27.10 1.44 5.78
N ASP A 290 -27.05 0.20 6.30
CA ASP A 290 -25.85 -0.38 6.88
C ASP A 290 -24.79 -0.67 5.81
N ALA A 291 -25.23 -1.13 4.63
CA ALA A 291 -24.35 -1.34 3.50
C ALA A 291 -23.68 -0.02 3.07
N LEU A 292 -24.43 1.08 2.96
CA LEU A 292 -23.87 2.39 2.64
C LEU A 292 -22.87 2.88 3.70
N LYS A 293 -23.13 2.66 4.99
CA LYS A 293 -22.18 2.99 6.09
C LYS A 293 -20.86 2.24 5.95
N ILE A 294 -20.93 0.95 5.61
CA ILE A 294 -19.72 0.15 5.36
C ILE A 294 -19.00 0.65 4.10
N VAL A 295 -19.74 0.97 3.03
CA VAL A 295 -19.15 1.43 1.76
C VAL A 295 -18.47 2.80 1.90
N SER A 296 -18.99 3.71 2.73
CA SER A 296 -18.40 5.05 2.93
C SER A 296 -17.01 4.99 3.55
N GLU A 297 -16.74 4.01 4.40
CA GLU A 297 -15.42 3.82 5.01
C GLU A 297 -14.36 3.23 4.05
N VAL A 298 -14.79 2.63 2.93
CA VAL A 298 -13.92 1.77 2.11
C VAL A 298 -13.73 2.29 0.70
N VAL A 299 -14.58 3.24 0.26
CA VAL A 299 -14.48 3.88 -1.07
C VAL A 299 -13.11 4.54 -1.30
N GLY A 300 -12.46 5.01 -0.22
CA GLY A 300 -11.06 5.43 -0.23
C GLY A 300 -10.80 6.82 -0.79
N ASN A 301 -11.83 7.67 -0.84
CA ASN A 301 -11.74 9.09 -1.19
C ASN A 301 -12.73 9.92 -0.37
N GLU A 302 -12.25 11.00 0.25
CA GLU A 302 -13.09 11.82 1.13
C GLU A 302 -14.31 12.44 0.42
N ALA A 303 -14.19 12.83 -0.86
CA ALA A 303 -15.32 13.41 -1.59
C ALA A 303 -16.43 12.39 -1.86
N TYR A 304 -16.07 11.14 -2.17
CA TYR A 304 -17.04 10.06 -2.31
C TYR A 304 -17.58 9.62 -0.94
N LYS A 305 -16.75 9.60 0.11
CA LYS A 305 -17.21 9.32 1.47
C LYS A 305 -18.29 10.31 1.91
N SER A 306 -18.02 11.61 1.79
CA SER A 306 -19.00 12.66 2.11
C SER A 306 -20.28 12.56 1.26
N LEU A 307 -20.17 12.13 -0.01
CA LEU A 307 -21.34 11.92 -0.87
C LEU A 307 -22.21 10.75 -0.38
N ILE A 308 -21.57 9.65 0.02
CA ILE A 308 -22.26 8.47 0.56
C ILE A 308 -22.85 8.80 1.94
N ASP A 309 -22.14 9.52 2.79
CA ASP A 309 -22.64 9.95 4.12
C ASP A 309 -23.87 10.86 4.02
N GLN A 310 -23.95 11.71 2.99
CA GLN A 310 -25.17 12.47 2.69
C GLN A 310 -26.29 11.54 2.19
N THR A 311 -25.96 10.55 1.36
CA THR A 311 -26.94 9.58 0.85
C THR A 311 -27.52 8.73 1.96
N ILE A 312 -26.74 8.36 2.98
CA ILE A 312 -27.22 7.63 4.16
C ILE A 312 -28.33 8.41 4.84
N LYS A 313 -28.16 9.71 5.05
CA LYS A 313 -29.17 10.57 5.68
C LYS A 313 -30.46 10.63 4.85
N GLU A 314 -30.32 10.83 3.54
CA GLU A 314 -31.48 10.85 2.63
C GLU A 314 -32.25 9.53 2.65
N VAL A 315 -31.56 8.38 2.66
CA VAL A 315 -32.20 7.06 2.72
C VAL A 315 -32.84 6.80 4.09
N GLU A 316 -32.21 7.25 5.18
CA GLU A 316 -32.79 7.19 6.54
C GLU A 316 -34.08 8.04 6.65
N ASP A 317 -34.14 9.16 5.92
CA ASP A 317 -35.33 10.03 5.80
C ASP A 317 -36.39 9.50 4.79
N GLY A 318 -36.12 8.36 4.13
CA GLY A 318 -37.04 7.70 3.19
C GLY A 318 -36.94 8.19 1.74
N ASN A 319 -35.94 9.01 1.42
CA ASN A 319 -35.67 9.45 0.06
C ASN A 319 -34.85 8.40 -0.73
N SER A 320 -34.86 8.54 -2.06
CA SER A 320 -34.16 7.63 -2.97
C SER A 320 -32.63 7.71 -2.84
N VAL A 321 -31.95 6.56 -2.93
CA VAL A 321 -30.48 6.48 -2.94
C VAL A 321 -29.85 7.29 -4.08
N ALA A 322 -30.60 7.56 -5.15
CA ALA A 322 -30.11 8.30 -6.31
C ALA A 322 -30.10 9.82 -6.13
N VAL A 323 -30.81 10.38 -5.12
CA VAL A 323 -31.02 11.83 -4.99
C VAL A 323 -29.71 12.60 -4.92
N VAL A 324 -28.83 12.22 -4.01
CA VAL A 324 -27.53 12.88 -3.82
C VAL A 324 -26.60 12.64 -5.03
N PHE A 325 -26.66 11.44 -5.61
CA PHE A 325 -25.87 11.08 -6.80
C PHE A 325 -26.30 11.84 -8.05
N LEU A 326 -27.57 12.24 -8.17
CA LEU A 326 -28.09 13.02 -9.31
C LEU A 326 -27.62 14.48 -9.27
N GLN A 327 -27.37 15.02 -8.08
CA GLN A 327 -26.93 16.41 -7.87
C GLN A 327 -25.39 16.55 -7.90
N SER A 328 -24.65 15.45 -8.04
CA SER A 328 -23.20 15.40 -7.90
C SER A 328 -22.46 15.51 -9.22
N ASP A 329 -21.48 16.42 -9.30
CA ASP A 329 -20.63 16.61 -10.48
C ASP A 329 -19.50 15.57 -10.62
N ILE A 330 -19.25 14.78 -9.57
CA ILE A 330 -18.22 13.74 -9.58
C ILE A 330 -18.74 12.38 -10.05
N VAL A 331 -20.07 12.22 -10.11
CA VAL A 331 -20.73 10.98 -10.55
C VAL A 331 -21.31 11.17 -11.95
N PRO A 332 -21.05 10.25 -12.89
CA PRO A 332 -21.70 10.28 -14.19
C PRO A 332 -23.22 10.08 -14.07
N LYS A 333 -24.01 10.91 -14.78
CA LYS A 333 -25.49 10.84 -14.77
C LYS A 333 -26.05 9.44 -15.04
N MET A 334 -25.35 8.65 -15.86
CA MET A 334 -25.73 7.26 -16.14
C MET A 334 -25.84 6.42 -14.86
N VAL A 335 -24.87 6.54 -13.95
CA VAL A 335 -24.88 5.83 -12.67
C VAL A 335 -26.09 6.22 -11.85
N SER A 336 -26.30 7.52 -11.66
CA SER A 336 -27.37 8.06 -10.82
C SER A 336 -28.75 7.63 -11.34
N ASN A 337 -28.95 7.66 -12.66
CA ASN A 337 -30.17 7.19 -13.29
C ASN A 337 -30.36 5.67 -13.13
N MET A 338 -29.29 4.89 -13.28
CA MET A 338 -29.35 3.44 -13.11
C MET A 338 -29.65 3.07 -11.66
N LEU A 339 -29.06 3.75 -10.67
CA LEU A 339 -29.41 3.58 -9.26
C LEU A 339 -30.90 3.84 -9.02
N ALA A 340 -31.45 4.92 -9.58
CA ALA A 340 -32.87 5.24 -9.46
C ALA A 340 -33.76 4.15 -10.08
N VAL A 341 -33.36 3.57 -11.22
CA VAL A 341 -34.07 2.45 -11.87
C VAL A 341 -33.96 1.18 -11.03
N GLY A 342 -32.77 0.85 -10.52
CA GLY A 342 -32.52 -0.32 -9.69
C GLY A 342 -33.33 -0.30 -8.40
N GLU A 343 -33.40 0.86 -7.74
CA GLU A 343 -34.22 1.06 -6.56
C GLU A 343 -35.72 0.92 -6.85
N LYS A 344 -36.23 1.61 -7.88
CA LYS A 344 -37.66 1.52 -8.28
C LYS A 344 -38.09 0.12 -8.69
N THR A 345 -37.19 -0.65 -9.30
CA THR A 345 -37.47 -2.02 -9.75
C THR A 345 -37.17 -3.07 -8.69
N GLY A 346 -36.58 -2.69 -7.55
CA GLY A 346 -36.12 -3.62 -6.50
C GLY A 346 -34.96 -4.51 -6.94
N ARG A 347 -34.20 -4.11 -7.97
CA ARG A 347 -33.09 -4.88 -8.58
C ARG A 347 -31.77 -4.14 -8.50
N LEU A 348 -31.51 -3.53 -7.34
CA LEU A 348 -30.31 -2.72 -7.11
C LEU A 348 -29.03 -3.56 -7.22
N ASP A 349 -29.08 -4.79 -6.72
CA ASP A 349 -28.03 -5.81 -6.85
C ASP A 349 -27.55 -5.99 -8.30
N ASN A 350 -28.48 -6.26 -9.23
CA ASN A 350 -28.16 -6.51 -10.62
C ASN A 350 -27.61 -5.25 -11.31
N ILE A 351 -28.24 -4.11 -11.04
CA ILE A 351 -27.83 -2.84 -11.64
C ILE A 351 -26.43 -2.43 -11.19
N LEU A 352 -26.13 -2.54 -9.89
CA LEU A 352 -24.81 -2.23 -9.35
C LEU A 352 -23.71 -3.12 -9.95
N ASP A 353 -23.98 -4.42 -10.13
CA ASP A 353 -23.07 -5.35 -10.81
C ASP A 353 -22.80 -4.94 -12.27
N LYS A 354 -23.84 -4.58 -13.02
CA LYS A 354 -23.68 -4.11 -14.42
C LYS A 354 -22.88 -2.81 -14.51
N ILE A 355 -23.13 -1.86 -13.62
CA ILE A 355 -22.37 -0.60 -13.56
C ILE A 355 -20.90 -0.91 -13.23
N SER A 356 -20.65 -1.75 -12.23
CA SER A 356 -19.30 -2.15 -11.83
C SER A 356 -18.54 -2.78 -13.00
N GLY A 357 -19.13 -3.76 -13.69
CA GLY A 357 -18.51 -4.42 -14.82
C GLY A 357 -18.26 -3.49 -16.01
N PHE A 358 -19.17 -2.55 -16.28
CA PHE A 358 -18.98 -1.54 -17.33
C PHE A 358 -17.79 -0.63 -17.06
N TYR A 359 -17.74 -0.02 -15.87
CA TYR A 359 -16.66 0.91 -15.51
C TYR A 359 -15.34 0.21 -15.25
N THR A 360 -15.34 -1.06 -14.83
CA THR A 360 -14.12 -1.88 -14.74
C THR A 360 -13.46 -2.02 -16.11
N ARG A 361 -14.22 -2.40 -17.15
CA ARG A 361 -13.69 -2.45 -18.53
C ARG A 361 -13.22 -1.08 -19.02
N GLU A 362 -13.92 -0.03 -18.65
CA GLU A 362 -13.53 1.34 -19.01
C GLU A 362 -12.21 1.75 -18.35
N ILE A 363 -11.99 1.38 -17.09
CA ILE A 363 -10.72 1.57 -16.37
C ILE A 363 -9.60 0.80 -17.04
N GLU A 364 -9.81 -0.49 -17.36
CA GLU A 364 -8.80 -1.32 -18.04
C GLU A 364 -8.37 -0.71 -19.37
N ASN A 365 -9.34 -0.26 -20.19
CA ASN A 365 -9.07 0.41 -21.46
C ASN A 365 -8.33 1.73 -21.26
N MET A 366 -8.69 2.54 -20.25
CA MET A 366 -7.97 3.77 -19.94
C MET A 366 -6.54 3.50 -19.52
N VAL A 367 -6.30 2.51 -18.66
CA VAL A 367 -4.94 2.16 -18.21
C VAL A 367 -4.08 1.68 -19.38
N ALA A 368 -4.63 0.87 -20.28
CA ALA A 368 -3.95 0.44 -21.50
C ALA A 368 -3.58 1.64 -22.39
N ASN A 369 -4.55 2.51 -22.67
CA ASN A 369 -4.34 3.70 -23.51
C ASN A 369 -3.35 4.70 -22.90
N MET A 370 -3.38 4.89 -21.58
CA MET A 370 -2.43 5.76 -20.89
C MET A 370 -1.00 5.22 -21.01
N THR A 371 -0.82 3.90 -20.99
CA THR A 371 0.50 3.28 -21.20
C THR A 371 1.00 3.56 -22.61
N HIS A 372 0.15 3.45 -23.63
CA HIS A 372 0.50 3.76 -25.02
C HIS A 372 0.82 5.25 -25.24
N LEU A 373 0.10 6.16 -24.60
CA LEU A 373 0.33 7.61 -24.73
C LEU A 373 1.62 8.08 -24.04
N LEU A 374 2.10 7.36 -23.02
CA LEU A 374 3.37 7.68 -22.36
C LEU A 374 4.57 7.51 -23.28
N GLU A 375 4.51 6.57 -24.24
CA GLU A 375 5.64 6.26 -25.11
C GLU A 375 6.01 7.42 -26.06
N PRO A 376 5.09 8.03 -26.84
CA PRO A 376 5.39 9.22 -27.63
C PRO A 376 5.91 10.40 -26.80
N PHE A 377 5.35 10.59 -25.60
CA PHE A 377 5.80 11.65 -24.69
C PHE A 377 7.26 11.43 -24.27
N ILE A 378 7.62 10.20 -23.90
CA ILE A 378 9.00 9.82 -23.56
C ILE A 378 9.92 10.02 -24.77
N MET A 379 9.52 9.61 -25.97
CA MET A 379 10.33 9.80 -27.19
C MET A 379 10.62 11.28 -27.46
N VAL A 380 9.61 12.15 -27.37
CA VAL A 380 9.78 13.59 -27.54
C VAL A 380 10.72 14.14 -26.46
N LEU A 381 10.53 13.74 -25.20
CA LEU A 381 11.35 14.20 -24.09
C LEU A 381 12.83 13.78 -24.25
N ILE A 382 13.09 12.53 -24.67
CA ILE A 382 14.44 12.06 -25.01
C ILE A 382 15.00 12.86 -26.17
N GLY A 383 14.23 13.06 -27.24
CA GLY A 383 14.68 13.82 -28.40
C GLY A 383 15.10 15.25 -28.03
N VAL A 384 14.28 15.94 -27.23
CA VAL A 384 14.60 17.28 -26.73
C VAL A 384 15.81 17.26 -25.79
N ALA A 385 15.87 16.31 -24.86
CA ALA A 385 16.95 16.23 -23.89
C ALA A 385 18.29 15.87 -24.54
N VAL A 386 18.33 14.84 -25.39
CA VAL A 386 19.52 14.42 -26.14
C VAL A 386 19.91 15.47 -27.16
N GLY A 387 18.95 16.03 -27.90
CA GLY A 387 19.20 17.14 -28.82
C GLY A 387 19.80 18.35 -28.10
N GLY A 388 19.26 18.71 -26.94
CA GLY A 388 19.82 19.75 -26.07
C GLY A 388 21.23 19.44 -25.58
N MET A 389 21.50 18.18 -25.19
CA MET A 389 22.83 17.73 -24.78
C MET A 389 23.83 17.84 -25.94
N VAL A 390 23.48 17.34 -27.13
CA VAL A 390 24.33 17.38 -28.33
C VAL A 390 24.58 18.83 -28.76
N ALA A 391 23.54 19.67 -28.82
CA ALA A 391 23.67 21.08 -29.15
C ALA A 391 24.60 21.81 -28.16
N SER A 392 24.52 21.48 -26.87
CA SER A 392 25.39 22.04 -25.83
C SER A 392 26.87 21.68 -26.01
N ILE A 393 27.19 20.57 -26.70
CA ILE A 393 28.57 20.15 -27.00
C ILE A 393 29.03 20.70 -28.35
N ILE A 394 28.21 20.57 -29.39
CA ILE A 394 28.59 20.91 -30.77
C ILE A 394 28.68 22.43 -30.97
N LEU A 395 27.76 23.22 -30.42
CA LEU A 395 27.76 24.68 -30.63
C LEU A 395 29.05 25.34 -30.13
N PRO A 396 29.54 25.05 -28.91
CA PRO A 396 30.83 25.59 -28.47
C PRO A 396 32.02 25.11 -29.30
N MET A 397 32.02 23.85 -29.74
CA MET A 397 33.07 23.33 -30.62
C MET A 397 33.12 24.06 -31.96
N TYR A 398 31.97 24.36 -32.56
CA TYR A 398 31.88 25.14 -33.80
C TYR A 398 32.39 26.58 -33.61
N ASN A 399 32.05 27.21 -32.48
CA ASN A 399 32.53 28.55 -32.17
C ASN A 399 34.04 28.61 -31.97
N LEU A 400 34.64 27.57 -31.38
CA LEU A 400 36.10 27.44 -31.30
C LEU A 400 36.71 27.24 -32.69
N ALA A 401 36.12 26.38 -33.52
CA ALA A 401 36.63 26.10 -34.87
C ALA A 401 36.57 27.32 -35.81
N ASN A 402 35.54 28.18 -35.68
CA ASN A 402 35.42 29.42 -36.47
C ASN A 402 36.29 30.58 -35.96
N GLN A 403 36.92 30.45 -34.80
CA GLN A 403 37.85 31.45 -34.25
C GLN A 403 39.31 31.19 -34.64
N PHE A 404 39.63 29.98 -35.10
CA PHE A 404 40.88 29.64 -35.79
C PHE A 404 40.67 29.77 -37.30
#